data_AF-A0A517DZG2-F1
#
_entry.id   AF-A0A517DZG2-F1
#
_cell.length_a   1.000
_cell.length_b   1.000
_cell.length_c   1.000
_cell.angle_alpha   90.00
_cell.angle_beta   90.00
_cell.angle_gamma   90.00
#
_symmetry.space_group_name_H-M   'P 1'
#
loop_
_entity.id
_entity.type
_entity.pdbx_description
1 polymer ?
#
loop_
_entity_poly.entity_id
_entity_poly.type
_entity_poly.pdbx_seq_one_letter_code
_entity_poly.pdbx_strand_id
1 'polypeptide(L)'
;MCKYNSHYYWEGTLAGKRDVWQSHFDDKADPQQVLFVNTTLIDYPRKTLDNNWACYPDSKALLGFLLYIYVPLAFYFIMYEENEELLIPIASTQELLASIQQLNREDAAAMLSTIEELVSCWELNESACRTALQHFCRRFNETWYGGSTILHIGLFTSTQAIAQHILAEQEFPEVLAEDIGLTPRQLKELCEKFYSDTFIRKTFVKILNNKIGCII
;
A
#
# COMPACT_ATOMS: atom_id res chain seq x y z
N MET A 1 -21.50 10.05 -4.82
CA MET A 1 -20.29 9.69 -5.59
C MET A 1 -19.10 9.84 -4.65
N CYS A 2 -18.28 8.79 -4.49
CA CYS A 2 -17.15 8.80 -3.56
C CYS A 2 -16.00 9.66 -4.11
N LYS A 3 -15.45 10.61 -3.32
CA LYS A 3 -14.37 11.50 -3.77
C LYS A 3 -13.09 10.75 -4.17
N TYR A 4 -12.85 9.58 -3.58
CA TYR A 4 -11.68 8.75 -3.84
C TYR A 4 -11.75 8.02 -5.19
N ASN A 5 -12.94 7.91 -5.80
CA ASN A 5 -13.14 7.34 -7.14
C ASN A 5 -12.98 8.42 -8.23
N SER A 6 -11.84 9.11 -8.21
CA SER A 6 -11.54 10.18 -9.15
C SER A 6 -10.04 10.40 -9.23
N HIS A 7 -9.44 10.22 -10.40
CA HIS A 7 -8.01 10.47 -10.60
C HIS A 7 -7.63 11.92 -10.28
N TYR A 8 -8.52 12.90 -10.54
CA TYR A 8 -8.30 14.31 -10.18
C TYR A 8 -8.13 14.55 -8.67
N TYR A 9 -8.79 13.75 -7.81
CA TYR A 9 -8.60 13.85 -6.36
C TYR A 9 -7.16 13.47 -5.97
N TRP A 10 -6.65 12.41 -6.59
CA TRP A 10 -5.32 11.87 -6.36
C TRP A 10 -4.22 12.75 -6.97
N GLU A 11 -4.44 13.24 -8.19
CA GLU A 11 -3.60 14.26 -8.83
C GLU A 11 -3.48 15.51 -7.94
N GLY A 12 -4.60 16.05 -7.47
CA GLY A 12 -4.60 17.22 -6.58
C GLY A 12 -3.88 16.95 -5.25
N THR A 13 -3.92 15.71 -4.77
CA THR A 13 -3.18 15.29 -3.56
C THR A 13 -1.68 15.31 -3.80
N LEU A 14 -1.21 14.74 -4.91
CA LEU A 14 0.20 14.73 -5.31
C LEU A 14 0.71 16.16 -5.60
N ALA A 15 -0.04 16.95 -6.38
CA ALA A 15 0.30 18.32 -6.72
C ALA A 15 0.37 19.23 -5.48
N GLY A 16 -0.47 18.96 -4.48
CA GLY A 16 -0.45 19.63 -3.18
C GLY A 16 0.73 19.24 -2.29
N LYS A 17 1.68 18.42 -2.77
CA LYS A 17 2.81 17.84 -2.02
C LYS A 17 2.36 17.12 -0.74
N ARG A 18 1.14 16.58 -0.73
CA ARG A 18 0.73 15.67 0.34
C ARG A 18 1.39 14.35 0.06
N ASP A 19 2.18 13.90 1.02
CA ASP A 19 2.78 12.59 0.98
C ASP A 19 1.65 11.56 1.14
N VAL A 20 1.29 10.94 0.02
CA VAL A 20 0.25 9.92 -0.07
C VAL A 20 0.59 8.71 0.80
N TRP A 21 1.88 8.45 1.03
CA TRP A 21 2.37 7.32 1.82
C TRP A 21 2.35 7.70 3.30
N GLN A 22 2.50 8.98 3.62
CA GLN A 22 2.23 9.48 4.96
C GLN A 22 0.77 9.82 5.17
N SER A 23 0.05 8.83 5.67
CA SER A 23 -1.14 8.96 6.52
C SER A 23 -2.12 10.09 6.13
N HIS A 24 -3.24 9.70 5.51
CA HIS A 24 -4.43 10.54 5.46
C HIS A 24 -5.26 10.41 6.75
N PHE A 25 -4.60 10.33 7.91
CA PHE A 25 -5.30 10.32 9.19
C PHE A 25 -5.79 11.74 9.48
N ASP A 26 -6.99 12.04 9.00
CA ASP A 26 -7.76 13.18 9.44
C ASP A 26 -8.07 12.97 10.94
N ASP A 27 -7.94 14.03 11.77
CA ASP A 27 -8.26 13.96 13.21
C ASP A 27 -9.73 13.52 13.46
N LYS A 28 -10.56 13.52 12.41
CA LYS A 28 -11.96 13.08 12.40
C LYS A 28 -12.17 11.60 12.10
N ALA A 29 -11.15 10.86 11.66
CA ALA A 29 -11.29 9.45 11.34
C ALA A 29 -11.41 8.60 12.62
N ASP A 30 -12.27 7.59 12.60
CA ASP A 30 -12.37 6.61 13.69
C ASP A 30 -11.11 5.72 13.68
N PRO A 31 -10.26 5.76 14.73
CA PRO A 31 -9.06 4.93 14.82
C PRO A 31 -9.34 3.42 14.75
N GLN A 32 -10.58 2.98 15.02
CA GLN A 32 -10.96 1.57 14.92
C GLN A 32 -11.28 1.12 13.49
N GLN A 33 -11.57 2.05 12.58
CA GLN A 33 -11.97 1.72 11.20
C GLN A 33 -10.84 1.83 10.20
N VAL A 34 -9.72 2.46 10.59
CA VAL A 34 -8.62 2.70 9.67
C VAL A 34 -7.99 1.40 9.18
N LEU A 35 -7.44 1.49 7.97
CA LEU A 35 -6.72 0.43 7.30
C LEU A 35 -5.28 0.86 7.12
N PHE A 36 -4.36 -0.05 7.41
CA PHE A 36 -2.95 0.15 7.13
C PHE A 36 -2.57 -0.71 5.93
N VAL A 37 -1.73 -0.15 5.08
CA VAL A 37 -1.19 -0.86 3.93
C VAL A 37 0.33 -0.72 3.95
N ASN A 38 1.02 -1.82 3.70
CA ASN A 38 2.42 -1.81 3.31
C ASN A 38 2.51 -2.18 1.83
N THR A 39 3.12 -1.33 1.04
CA THR A 39 3.40 -1.60 -0.37
C THR A 39 4.88 -1.83 -0.54
N THR A 40 5.24 -2.88 -1.27
CA THR A 40 6.65 -3.18 -1.58
C THR A 40 6.86 -3.48 -3.05
N LEU A 41 7.87 -2.85 -3.62
CA LEU A 41 8.41 -3.14 -4.94
C LEU A 41 9.90 -3.44 -4.77
N ILE A 42 10.29 -4.68 -5.09
CA ILE A 42 11.70 -5.07 -5.23
C ILE A 42 11.96 -5.34 -6.69
N ASP A 43 13.02 -4.75 -7.23
CA ASP A 43 13.55 -5.12 -8.53
C ASP A 43 15.05 -5.43 -8.38
N TYR A 44 15.39 -6.72 -8.40
CA TYR A 44 16.78 -7.15 -8.26
C TYR A 44 17.68 -6.68 -9.41
N PRO A 45 17.25 -6.72 -10.70
CA PRO A 45 18.05 -6.23 -11.81
C PRO A 45 18.42 -4.74 -11.70
N ARG A 46 17.44 -3.88 -11.38
CA ARG A 46 17.63 -2.43 -11.24
C ARG A 46 18.11 -2.03 -9.84
N LYS A 47 18.22 -2.98 -8.91
CA LYS A 47 18.57 -2.77 -7.49
C LYS A 47 17.64 -1.76 -6.82
N THR A 48 16.37 -1.80 -7.20
CA THR A 48 15.34 -0.92 -6.65
C THR A 48 14.66 -1.62 -5.49
N LEU A 49 14.56 -0.91 -4.36
CA LEU A 49 13.72 -1.28 -3.24
C LEU A 49 12.88 -0.07 -2.87
N ASP A 50 11.57 -0.18 -3.05
CA ASP A 50 10.59 0.77 -2.53
C ASP A 50 9.69 0.04 -1.56
N ASN A 51 9.71 0.45 -0.30
CA ASN A 51 8.82 -0.09 0.73
C ASN A 51 8.22 1.06 1.50
N ASN A 52 6.89 1.10 1.53
CA ASN A 52 6.16 2.19 2.15
C ASN A 52 4.93 1.70 2.88
N TRP A 53 4.78 2.19 4.11
CA TRP A 53 3.59 2.08 4.92
C TRP A 53 2.71 3.31 4.74
N ALA A 54 1.41 3.08 4.64
CA ALA A 54 0.38 4.11 4.60
C ALA A 54 -0.82 3.74 5.47
N CYS A 55 -1.69 4.72 5.73
CA CYS A 55 -2.91 4.53 6.50
C CYS A 55 -4.06 5.32 5.86
N TYR A 56 -5.20 4.64 5.71
CA TYR A 56 -6.42 5.17 5.11
C TYR A 56 -7.61 5.07 6.05
N PRO A 57 -8.52 6.06 6.03
CA PRO A 57 -9.64 6.12 6.98
C PRO A 57 -10.69 5.03 6.78
N ASP A 58 -10.85 4.52 5.54
CA ASP A 58 -11.86 3.52 5.18
C ASP A 58 -11.43 2.71 3.94
N SER A 59 -12.21 1.69 3.58
CA SER A 59 -11.90 0.83 2.43
C SER A 59 -11.96 1.55 1.09
N LYS A 60 -12.75 2.62 0.94
CA LYS A 60 -12.87 3.38 -0.31
C LYS A 60 -11.67 4.30 -0.53
N ALA A 61 -11.12 4.86 0.54
CA ALA A 61 -9.87 5.61 0.50
C ALA A 61 -8.71 4.70 0.11
N LEU A 62 -8.60 3.51 0.73
CA LEU A 62 -7.60 2.51 0.35
C LEU A 62 -7.76 2.04 -1.10
N LEU A 63 -9.00 1.76 -1.53
CA LEU A 63 -9.28 1.36 -2.90
C LEU A 63 -8.82 2.43 -3.91
N GLY A 64 -9.10 3.70 -3.64
CA GLY A 64 -8.63 4.79 -4.48
C GLY A 64 -7.10 4.87 -4.52
N PHE A 65 -6.43 4.71 -3.39
CA PHE A 65 -4.97 4.69 -3.34
C PHE A 65 -4.37 3.57 -4.19
N LEU A 66 -4.94 2.36 -4.08
CA LEU A 66 -4.47 1.21 -4.85
C LEU A 66 -4.68 1.45 -6.35
N LEU A 67 -5.89 1.88 -6.75
CA LEU A 67 -6.27 2.02 -8.15
C LEU A 67 -5.61 3.21 -8.86
N TYR A 68 -5.36 4.31 -8.15
CA TYR A 68 -4.89 5.57 -8.76
C TYR A 68 -3.46 5.94 -8.40
N ILE A 69 -2.82 5.28 -7.43
CA ILE A 69 -1.43 5.54 -7.09
C ILE A 69 -0.57 4.28 -7.18
N TYR A 70 -0.81 3.28 -6.33
CA TYR A 70 0.16 2.18 -6.20
C TYR A 70 0.17 1.24 -7.40
N VAL A 71 -0.99 0.73 -7.85
CA VAL A 71 -1.05 -0.15 -9.03
C VAL A 71 -0.55 0.56 -10.29
N PRO A 72 -0.94 1.82 -10.58
CA PRO A 72 -0.37 2.55 -11.70
C PRO A 72 1.15 2.73 -11.61
N LEU A 73 1.70 3.05 -10.44
CA LEU A 73 3.16 3.13 -10.21
C LEU A 73 3.83 1.79 -10.52
N ALA A 74 3.34 0.71 -9.91
CA ALA A 74 3.94 -0.60 -10.03
C ALA A 74 3.89 -1.12 -11.47
N PHE A 75 2.75 -0.96 -12.15
CA PHE A 75 2.62 -1.37 -13.54
C PHE A 75 3.43 -0.48 -14.47
N TYR A 76 3.47 0.83 -14.25
CA TYR A 76 4.36 1.70 -15.03
C TYR A 76 5.82 1.25 -14.93
N PHE A 77 6.29 0.93 -13.73
CA PHE A 77 7.66 0.45 -13.53
C PHE A 77 7.96 -0.88 -14.25
N ILE A 78 6.96 -1.78 -14.32
CA ILE A 78 7.07 -3.04 -15.07
C ILE A 78 7.04 -2.80 -16.57
N MET A 79 6.13 -1.95 -17.06
CA MET A 79 5.93 -1.70 -18.50
C MET A 79 7.15 -1.02 -19.13
N TYR A 80 7.83 -0.15 -18.39
CA TYR A 80 8.94 0.67 -18.89
C TYR A 80 10.26 0.28 -18.22
N GLU A 81 10.82 -0.84 -18.66
CA GLU A 81 12.00 -1.43 -17.99
C GLU A 81 13.28 -0.59 -18.10
N GLU A 82 13.32 0.28 -19.10
CA GLU A 82 14.39 1.26 -19.33
C GLU A 82 14.40 2.37 -18.27
N ASN A 83 13.28 2.58 -17.56
CA ASN A 83 13.17 3.61 -16.54
C ASN A 83 13.63 3.08 -15.19
N GLU A 84 14.66 3.71 -14.63
CA GLU A 84 15.16 3.42 -13.28
C GLU A 84 14.36 4.13 -12.18
N GLU A 85 13.64 5.21 -12.54
CA GLU A 85 12.84 6.00 -11.60
C GLU A 85 11.44 5.42 -11.38
N LEU A 86 11.00 5.43 -10.11
CA LEU A 86 9.63 5.12 -9.74
C LEU A 86 8.76 6.36 -9.94
N LEU A 87 7.91 6.30 -10.96
CA LEU A 87 7.01 7.39 -11.33
C LEU A 87 5.55 6.96 -11.12
N ILE A 88 4.77 7.85 -10.49
CA ILE A 88 3.32 7.69 -10.41
C ILE A 88 2.72 8.32 -11.67
N PRO A 89 2.17 7.54 -12.62
CA PRO A 89 1.51 8.12 -13.77
C PRO A 89 0.20 8.79 -13.33
N ILE A 90 0.04 10.06 -13.69
CA ILE A 90 -1.25 10.75 -13.53
C ILE A 90 -2.12 10.33 -14.70
N ALA A 91 -2.94 9.31 -14.48
CA ALA A 91 -3.81 8.74 -15.49
C ALA A 91 -5.16 8.30 -14.88
N SER A 92 -6.20 8.37 -15.68
CA SER A 92 -7.45 7.69 -15.42
C SER A 92 -7.29 6.17 -15.57
N THR A 93 -8.22 5.42 -14.98
CA THR A 93 -8.25 3.96 -15.13
C THR A 93 -8.38 3.54 -16.60
N GLN A 94 -9.12 4.29 -17.41
CA GLN A 94 -9.31 3.99 -18.84
C GLN A 94 -8.02 4.18 -19.63
N GLU A 95 -7.25 5.22 -19.33
CA GLU A 95 -5.95 5.48 -19.97
C GLU A 95 -4.95 4.39 -19.61
N LEU A 96 -4.87 4.00 -18.33
CA LEU A 96 -3.98 2.92 -17.89
C LEU A 96 -4.33 1.58 -18.58
N LEU A 97 -5.63 1.23 -18.64
CA LEU A 97 -6.09 0.04 -19.35
C LEU A 97 -5.71 0.07 -20.83
N ALA A 98 -5.92 1.21 -21.50
CA ALA A 98 -5.57 1.37 -22.92
C ALA A 98 -4.05 1.24 -23.15
N SER A 99 -3.22 1.78 -22.26
CA SER A 99 -1.76 1.61 -22.33
C SER A 99 -1.36 0.15 -22.20
N ILE A 100 -1.95 -0.60 -21.25
CA ILE A 100 -1.64 -2.01 -21.04
C ILE A 100 -2.10 -2.86 -22.23
N GLN A 101 -3.28 -2.59 -22.80
CA GLN A 101 -3.81 -3.32 -23.96
C GLN A 101 -2.95 -3.19 -25.22
N GLN A 102 -2.16 -2.13 -25.32
CA GLN A 102 -1.23 -1.93 -26.44
C GLN A 102 0.09 -2.70 -26.27
N LEU A 103 0.33 -3.28 -25.09
CA LEU A 103 1.52 -4.07 -24.84
C LEU A 103 1.38 -5.48 -25.39
N ASN A 104 2.42 -5.93 -26.09
CA ASN A 104 2.56 -7.33 -26.47
C ASN A 104 3.45 -8.05 -25.45
N ARG A 105 2.93 -8.24 -24.23
CA ARG A 105 3.64 -8.87 -23.11
C ARG A 105 2.77 -9.92 -22.42
N GLU A 106 3.42 -10.91 -21.80
CA GLU A 106 2.75 -12.03 -21.12
C GLU A 106 1.98 -11.60 -19.86
N ASP A 107 2.46 -10.55 -19.19
CA ASP A 107 1.91 -10.04 -17.93
C ASP A 107 0.74 -9.06 -18.11
N ALA A 108 0.49 -8.59 -19.34
CA ALA A 108 -0.58 -7.64 -19.65
C ALA A 108 -1.96 -8.14 -19.20
N ALA A 109 -2.25 -9.43 -19.41
CA ALA A 109 -3.53 -10.02 -18.99
C ALA A 109 -3.73 -9.97 -17.46
N ALA A 110 -2.67 -10.25 -16.69
CA ALA A 110 -2.70 -10.19 -15.23
C ALA A 110 -2.88 -8.74 -14.74
N MET A 111 -2.23 -7.77 -15.41
CA MET A 111 -2.41 -6.35 -15.10
C MET A 111 -3.85 -5.87 -15.35
N LEU A 112 -4.43 -6.22 -16.50
CA LEU A 112 -5.81 -5.86 -16.84
C LEU A 112 -6.79 -6.44 -15.80
N SER A 113 -6.66 -7.73 -15.49
CA SER A 113 -7.51 -8.38 -14.49
C SER A 113 -7.37 -7.75 -13.10
N THR A 114 -6.17 -7.32 -12.70
CA THR A 114 -5.92 -6.61 -11.44
C THR A 114 -6.73 -5.31 -11.37
N ILE A 115 -6.72 -4.52 -12.45
CA ILE A 115 -7.43 -3.24 -12.51
C ILE A 115 -8.94 -3.46 -12.50
N GLU A 116 -9.44 -4.40 -13.31
CA GLU A 116 -10.87 -4.73 -13.37
C GLU A 116 -11.42 -5.18 -12.01
N GLU A 117 -10.63 -5.98 -11.28
CA GLU A 117 -10.98 -6.42 -9.94
C GLU A 117 -11.13 -5.25 -8.96
N LEU A 118 -10.17 -4.33 -8.93
CA LEU A 118 -10.26 -3.12 -8.10
C LEU A 118 -11.46 -2.25 -8.50
N VAL A 119 -11.70 -2.06 -9.81
CA VAL A 119 -12.85 -1.28 -10.28
C VAL A 119 -14.18 -1.86 -9.77
N SER A 120 -14.32 -3.19 -9.78
CA SER A 120 -15.54 -3.86 -9.28
C SER A 120 -15.82 -3.59 -7.80
N CYS A 121 -14.79 -3.25 -7.01
CA CYS A 121 -14.92 -2.98 -5.58
C CYS A 121 -15.63 -1.65 -5.27
N TRP A 122 -15.78 -0.74 -6.23
CA TRP A 122 -16.42 0.57 -6.01
C TRP A 122 -17.89 0.48 -5.65
N GLU A 123 -18.61 -0.52 -6.15
CA GLU A 123 -20.06 -0.71 -5.90
C GLU A 123 -20.35 -1.47 -4.60
N LEU A 124 -19.32 -2.02 -3.94
CA LEU A 124 -19.46 -2.76 -2.69
C LEU A 124 -19.67 -1.82 -1.49
N ASN A 125 -20.42 -2.28 -0.48
CA ASN A 125 -20.46 -1.61 0.83
C ASN A 125 -19.12 -1.78 1.59
N GLU A 126 -18.92 -1.04 2.68
CA GLU A 126 -17.63 -1.00 3.42
C GLU A 126 -17.12 -2.39 3.84
N SER A 127 -17.99 -3.24 4.40
CA SER A 127 -17.59 -4.58 4.87
C SER A 127 -17.21 -5.50 3.71
N ALA A 128 -18.02 -5.49 2.64
CA ALA A 128 -17.76 -6.28 1.44
C ALA A 128 -16.53 -5.79 0.69
N CYS A 129 -16.35 -4.47 0.58
CA CYS A 129 -15.18 -3.83 -0.04
C CYS A 129 -13.90 -4.18 0.72
N ARG A 130 -13.90 -4.09 2.06
CA ARG A 130 -12.76 -4.49 2.89
C ARG A 130 -12.38 -5.95 2.68
N THR A 131 -13.37 -6.85 2.68
CA THR A 131 -13.14 -8.29 2.44
C THR A 131 -12.59 -8.52 1.03
N ALA A 132 -13.16 -7.87 0.03
CA ALA A 132 -12.67 -7.96 -1.35
C ALA A 132 -11.23 -7.47 -1.47
N LEU A 133 -10.86 -6.37 -0.83
CA LEU A 133 -9.49 -5.85 -0.82
C LEU A 133 -8.49 -6.80 -0.14
N GLN A 134 -8.90 -7.52 0.92
CA GLN A 134 -8.04 -8.56 1.52
C GLN A 134 -7.78 -9.71 0.55
N HIS A 135 -8.81 -10.15 -0.16
CA HIS A 135 -8.65 -11.18 -1.19
C HIS A 135 -7.84 -10.69 -2.39
N PHE A 136 -8.05 -9.44 -2.81
CA PHE A 136 -7.26 -8.77 -3.84
C PHE A 136 -5.77 -8.79 -3.49
N CYS A 137 -5.40 -8.31 -2.29
CA CYS A 137 -4.00 -8.23 -1.89
C CYS A 137 -3.34 -9.63 -1.91
N ARG A 138 -4.04 -10.66 -1.43
CA ARG A 138 -3.53 -12.02 -1.49
C ARG A 138 -3.27 -12.50 -2.93
N ARG A 139 -4.25 -12.34 -3.82
CA ARG A 139 -4.11 -12.74 -5.24
C ARG A 139 -3.02 -11.95 -5.95
N PHE A 140 -2.96 -10.65 -5.69
CA PHE A 140 -1.93 -9.76 -6.22
C PHE A 140 -0.55 -10.26 -5.80
N ASN A 141 -0.34 -10.52 -4.52
CA ASN A 141 0.93 -11.02 -4.01
C ASN A 141 1.26 -12.40 -4.63
N GLU A 142 0.31 -13.33 -4.70
CA GLU A 142 0.52 -14.64 -5.33
C GLU A 142 0.92 -14.53 -6.82
N THR A 143 0.41 -13.51 -7.53
CA THR A 143 0.68 -13.28 -8.96
C THR A 143 2.04 -12.62 -9.19
N TRP A 144 2.42 -11.68 -8.32
CA TRP A 144 3.59 -10.82 -8.50
C TRP A 144 4.75 -11.17 -7.55
N TYR A 145 4.72 -12.37 -6.95
CA TYR A 145 5.78 -12.91 -6.10
C TYR A 145 6.54 -14.04 -6.80
N GLY A 146 7.87 -14.07 -6.66
CA GLY A 146 8.72 -15.16 -7.16
C GLY A 146 9.52 -14.87 -8.44
N GLY A 147 9.43 -13.64 -8.97
CA GLY A 147 10.25 -13.18 -10.09
C GLY A 147 11.49 -12.37 -9.68
N SER A 148 12.17 -11.80 -10.67
CA SER A 148 13.22 -10.78 -10.46
C SER A 148 12.67 -9.44 -10.00
N THR A 149 11.38 -9.22 -10.27
CA THR A 149 10.59 -8.07 -9.80
C THR A 149 9.48 -8.62 -8.92
N ILE A 150 9.39 -8.14 -7.69
CA ILE A 150 8.39 -8.54 -6.70
C ILE A 150 7.51 -7.34 -6.41
N LEU A 151 6.19 -7.52 -6.53
CA LEU A 151 5.21 -6.57 -6.04
C LEU A 151 4.42 -7.18 -4.89
N HIS A 152 4.32 -6.46 -3.78
CA HIS A 152 3.64 -6.92 -2.59
C HIS A 152 2.76 -5.83 -1.98
N ILE A 153 1.61 -6.24 -1.45
CA ILE A 153 0.69 -5.41 -0.69
C ILE A 153 0.30 -6.16 0.59
N GLY A 154 0.78 -5.69 1.74
CA GLY A 154 0.32 -6.11 3.05
C GLY A 154 -0.85 -5.25 3.51
N LEU A 155 -2.01 -5.85 3.77
CA LEU A 155 -3.20 -5.14 4.28
C LEU A 155 -3.50 -5.53 5.73
N PHE A 156 -3.57 -4.53 6.61
CA PHE A 156 -3.79 -4.72 8.04
C PHE A 156 -4.98 -3.90 8.54
N THR A 157 -5.82 -4.54 9.35
CA THR A 157 -7.03 -3.92 9.92
C THR A 157 -6.81 -3.38 11.34
N SER A 158 -5.64 -3.60 11.93
CA SER A 158 -5.28 -3.10 13.26
C SER A 158 -3.77 -2.97 13.42
N THR A 159 -3.35 -2.13 14.37
CA THR A 159 -1.93 -1.99 14.72
C THR A 159 -1.38 -3.27 15.37
N GLN A 160 -2.25 -4.06 16.04
CA GLN A 160 -1.87 -5.37 16.57
C GLN A 160 -1.58 -6.37 15.46
N ALA A 161 -2.34 -6.37 14.36
CA ALA A 161 -2.07 -7.23 13.22
C ALA A 161 -0.71 -6.90 12.58
N ILE A 162 -0.35 -5.61 12.50
CA ILE A 162 0.97 -5.17 12.06
C ILE A 162 2.06 -5.72 12.99
N ALA A 163 1.92 -5.53 14.31
CA ALA A 163 2.92 -6.04 15.25
C ALA A 163 3.06 -7.57 15.20
N GLN A 164 1.96 -8.30 15.04
CA GLN A 164 1.99 -9.75 14.89
C GLN A 164 2.74 -10.18 13.64
N HIS A 165 2.49 -9.52 12.51
CA HIS A 165 3.19 -9.80 11.26
C HIS A 165 4.69 -9.51 11.37
N ILE A 166 5.06 -8.33 11.89
CA ILE A 166 6.45 -7.93 12.11
C ILE A 166 7.20 -8.95 12.98
N LEU A 167 6.57 -9.40 14.06
CA LEU A 167 7.21 -10.30 15.03
C LEU A 167 7.15 -11.78 14.61
N ALA A 168 6.43 -12.11 13.55
CA ALA A 168 6.39 -13.46 13.00
C ALA A 168 7.60 -13.75 12.09
N GLU A 169 8.21 -12.70 11.54
CA GLU A 169 9.42 -12.82 10.71
C GLU A 169 10.61 -13.34 11.53
N GLN A 170 11.32 -14.32 10.97
CA GLN A 170 12.52 -14.86 11.61
C GLN A 170 13.61 -13.79 11.68
N GLU A 171 14.38 -13.77 12.77
CA GLU A 171 15.48 -12.81 13.03
C GLU A 171 15.06 -11.34 13.20
N PHE A 172 13.88 -10.92 12.72
CA PHE A 172 13.41 -9.55 12.84
C PHE A 172 13.27 -9.05 14.29
N PRO A 173 12.85 -9.84 15.29
CA PRO A 173 12.82 -9.39 16.68
C PRO A 173 14.20 -8.99 17.24
N GLU A 174 15.28 -9.62 16.75
CA GLU A 174 16.66 -9.32 17.13
C GLU A 174 17.11 -8.02 16.44
N VAL A 175 16.90 -7.92 15.11
CA VAL A 175 17.14 -6.68 14.32
C VAL A 175 16.34 -5.49 14.88
N LEU A 176 15.10 -5.71 15.29
CA LEU A 176 14.23 -4.68 15.87
C LEU A 176 14.84 -4.10 17.15
N ALA A 177 15.44 -4.95 17.99
CA ALA A 177 16.10 -4.51 19.21
C ALA A 177 17.47 -3.87 18.96
N GLU A 178 18.29 -4.48 18.11
CA GLU A 178 19.70 -4.13 17.92
C GLU A 178 19.90 -2.96 16.96
N ASP A 179 19.22 -2.96 15.81
CA ASP A 179 19.42 -1.95 14.75
C ASP A 179 18.35 -0.85 14.79
N ILE A 180 17.11 -1.22 15.12
CA ILE A 180 15.96 -0.31 15.10
C ILE A 180 15.78 0.39 16.46
N GLY A 181 16.31 -0.19 17.53
CA GLY A 181 16.22 0.31 18.91
C GLY A 181 14.81 0.27 19.47
N LEU A 182 14.01 -0.72 19.06
CA LEU A 182 12.63 -0.90 19.47
C LEU A 182 12.40 -2.35 19.91
N THR A 183 12.12 -2.60 21.17
CA THR A 183 11.85 -3.98 21.62
C THR A 183 10.46 -4.45 21.14
N PRO A 184 10.23 -5.77 21.01
CA PRO A 184 8.91 -6.32 20.74
C PRO A 184 7.82 -5.82 21.70
N ARG A 185 8.19 -5.54 22.95
CA ARG A 185 7.30 -4.95 23.96
C ARG A 185 6.96 -3.50 23.61
N GLN A 186 7.95 -2.68 23.28
CA GLN A 186 7.73 -1.28 22.88
C GLN A 186 6.88 -1.18 21.61
N LEU A 187 7.02 -2.11 20.66
CA LEU A 187 6.15 -2.19 19.49
C LEU A 187 4.69 -2.41 19.88
N LYS A 188 4.43 -3.39 20.75
CA LYS A 188 3.07 -3.66 21.24
C LYS A 188 2.49 -2.46 22.00
N GLU A 189 3.28 -1.82 22.85
CA GLU A 189 2.87 -0.60 23.56
C GLU A 189 2.56 0.56 22.59
N LEU A 190 3.34 0.72 21.51
CA LEU A 190 3.07 1.70 20.46
C LEU A 190 1.73 1.42 19.78
N CYS A 191 1.47 0.16 19.43
CA CYS A 191 0.24 -0.28 18.79
C CYS A 191 -0.99 -0.04 19.67
N GLU A 192 -0.89 -0.28 20.98
CA GLU A 192 -1.97 0.01 21.93
C GLU A 192 -2.21 1.51 22.08
N LYS A 193 -1.15 2.31 22.22
CA LYS A 193 -1.24 3.77 22.36
C LYS A 193 -1.82 4.47 21.14
N PHE A 194 -1.73 3.87 19.94
CA PHE A 194 -2.35 4.42 18.73
C PHE A 194 -3.82 4.82 18.91
N TYR A 195 -4.57 4.04 19.68
CA TYR A 195 -6.00 4.25 19.86
C TYR A 195 -6.32 5.39 20.84
N SER A 196 -5.47 5.61 21.84
CA SER A 196 -5.69 6.56 22.93
C SER A 196 -4.86 7.85 22.85
N ASP A 197 -3.74 7.85 22.13
CA ASP A 197 -2.78 8.94 22.06
C ASP A 197 -2.72 9.56 20.65
N THR A 198 -3.12 10.82 20.55
CA THR A 198 -3.15 11.58 19.29
C THR A 198 -1.76 11.84 18.70
N PHE A 199 -0.73 12.01 19.52
CA PHE A 199 0.63 12.16 19.03
C PHE A 199 1.09 10.86 18.36
N ILE A 200 0.92 9.74 19.06
CA ILE A 200 1.27 8.41 18.51
C ILE A 200 0.51 8.16 17.21
N ARG A 201 -0.79 8.45 17.17
CA ARG A 201 -1.63 8.33 15.97
C ARG A 201 -1.06 9.06 14.76
N LYS A 202 -0.58 10.31 14.96
CA LYS A 202 0.02 11.15 13.90
C LYS A 202 1.43 10.73 13.49
N THR A 203 2.13 9.98 14.34
CA THR A 203 3.51 9.55 14.08
C THR A 203 3.64 8.06 13.75
N PHE A 204 2.58 7.25 13.94
CA PHE A 204 2.67 5.79 13.84
C PHE A 204 3.18 5.32 12.48
N VAL A 205 2.57 5.79 11.38
CA VAL A 205 3.03 5.45 10.02
C VAL A 205 4.45 5.94 9.75
N LYS A 206 4.83 7.12 10.26
CA LYS A 206 6.20 7.62 10.17
C LYS A 206 7.19 6.71 10.89
N ILE A 207 6.80 6.17 12.03
CA ILE A 207 7.61 5.19 12.77
C ILE A 207 7.75 3.92 11.94
N LEU A 208 6.68 3.39 11.35
CA LEU A 208 6.76 2.22 10.48
C LEU A 208 7.74 2.45 9.32
N ASN A 209 7.61 3.57 8.60
CA ASN A 209 8.50 3.91 7.48
C ASN A 209 9.95 4.13 7.87
N ASN A 210 10.21 4.82 8.99
CA ASN A 210 11.58 5.21 9.36
C ASN A 210 12.32 4.16 10.19
N LYS A 211 11.59 3.30 10.91
CA LYS A 211 12.15 2.36 11.87
C LYS A 211 12.02 0.91 11.42
N ILE A 212 10.88 0.52 10.89
CA ILE A 212 10.59 -0.88 10.60
C ILE A 212 10.98 -1.21 9.15
N GLY A 213 10.68 -0.32 8.21
CA GLY A 213 11.08 -0.49 6.82
C GLY A 213 10.45 -1.70 6.15
N CYS A 214 11.26 -2.45 5.40
CA CYS A 214 10.81 -3.49 4.47
C CYS A 214 10.45 -4.82 5.13
N ILE A 215 9.23 -5.30 4.84
CA ILE A 215 8.68 -6.56 5.34
C ILE A 215 7.94 -7.23 4.19
N ILE A 216 8.43 -8.37 3.72
CA ILE A 216 7.84 -9.18 2.64
C ILE A 216 7.90 -10.64 3.05
#